data_AF-A0A833LYF3-F1
#
_entry.id   AF-A0A833LYF3-F1
#
_cell.length_a   1.000
_cell.length_b   1.000
_cell.length_c   1.000
_cell.angle_alpha   90.00
_cell.angle_beta   90.00
_cell.angle_gamma   90.00
#
_symmetry.space_group_name_H-M   'P 1'
#
loop_
_entity.id
_entity.type
_entity.pdbx_description
1 polymer ?
#
loop_
_entity_poly.entity_id
_entity_poly.type
_entity_poly.pdbx_seq_one_letter_code
_entity_poly.pdbx_strand_id
1 'polypeptide(L)'
;MAASGKKRSSRKTAPKKRVMPPGKKPGLLPTGNTEGYTEYTARPPENIPSEPEQTEDSFAQSENSVYEESDRERFMTLGDHLEELRIRLIWIIGVLLVSASTAGVFIDRIHSFLVSPYKTVIAHLPPAQASPGLILGSMYGSIEIYFKLAVMIGSLVSLPISLSLIWGFVTPAVSKKIARIGHLVVASSTLLFWSGVVFAWQILFPVSLEMMLGTFLPQDVIAQTTLEKYYSFLFMIVLGSGVTFQLPMVIVILGAIGIVPVAFHKRAWKFVVLGMFVFSAFFTPPDPLSIFLMVLPLWAMYIISVFFVWLIEKGRRRRDKERAKEMAQSDAA
;
A
#
# COMPACT_ATOMS: atom_id res chain seq x y z
N MET A 1 -60.51 -19.84 -17.89
CA MET A 1 -60.37 -18.40 -18.20
C MET A 1 -59.01 -18.16 -18.82
N ALA A 2 -59.02 -17.42 -19.92
CA ALA A 2 -57.96 -17.29 -20.92
C ALA A 2 -56.83 -16.32 -20.52
N ALA A 3 -55.62 -16.53 -21.06
CA ALA A 3 -55.01 -15.69 -22.11
C ALA A 3 -53.46 -15.69 -22.07
N SER A 4 -52.89 -16.57 -22.90
CA SER A 4 -51.85 -16.31 -23.91
C SER A 4 -51.08 -14.98 -23.89
N GLY A 5 -49.75 -15.06 -23.82
CA GLY A 5 -48.80 -13.95 -24.03
C GLY A 5 -47.56 -14.40 -24.80
N LYS A 6 -47.75 -14.66 -26.10
CA LYS A 6 -46.77 -15.07 -27.12
C LYS A 6 -45.77 -13.93 -27.42
N LYS A 7 -44.45 -14.16 -27.39
CA LYS A 7 -43.47 -13.30 -28.10
C LYS A 7 -42.53 -14.12 -28.98
N ARG A 8 -42.40 -13.60 -30.21
CA ARG A 8 -41.90 -14.22 -31.43
C ARG A 8 -40.37 -14.17 -31.55
N SER A 9 -39.86 -15.20 -32.20
CA SER A 9 -38.59 -15.26 -32.93
C SER A 9 -38.49 -14.20 -34.04
N SER A 10 -37.29 -13.64 -34.22
CA SER A 10 -36.85 -12.98 -35.47
C SER A 10 -35.33 -13.12 -35.60
N ARG A 11 -34.89 -13.26 -36.85
CA ARG A 11 -33.65 -13.87 -37.34
C ARG A 11 -32.82 -12.80 -38.09
N LYS A 12 -31.50 -12.99 -38.14
CA LYS A 12 -30.51 -12.51 -39.15
C LYS A 12 -30.23 -10.99 -39.23
N THR A 13 -28.95 -10.62 -39.13
CA THR A 13 -28.04 -10.41 -40.29
C THR A 13 -26.63 -9.99 -39.83
N ALA A 14 -25.61 -10.53 -40.48
CA ALA A 14 -24.21 -10.12 -40.40
C ALA A 14 -23.84 -9.31 -41.65
N PRO A 15 -22.91 -8.33 -41.59
CA PRO A 15 -22.29 -7.78 -42.79
C PRO A 15 -20.87 -8.32 -43.05
N LYS A 16 -20.50 -8.24 -44.33
CA LYS A 16 -19.43 -8.95 -45.05
C LYS A 16 -18.01 -8.39 -44.80
N LYS A 17 -17.05 -9.29 -45.02
CA LYS A 17 -15.60 -9.11 -45.20
C LYS A 17 -15.24 -7.95 -46.16
N ARG A 18 -14.18 -7.21 -45.84
CA ARG A 18 -13.43 -6.37 -46.79
C ARG A 18 -12.12 -7.08 -47.13
N VAL A 19 -11.94 -7.44 -48.40
CA VAL A 19 -10.75 -8.06 -48.97
C VAL A 19 -9.98 -6.96 -49.71
N MET A 20 -8.66 -6.91 -49.53
CA MET A 20 -7.74 -5.98 -50.21
C MET A 20 -7.11 -6.71 -51.42
N PRO A 21 -7.06 -6.11 -52.63
CA PRO A 21 -6.34 -6.69 -53.77
C PRO A 21 -4.86 -6.21 -53.85
N PRO A 22 -4.00 -6.91 -54.62
CA PRO A 22 -2.55 -6.90 -54.42
C PRO A 22 -1.77 -6.00 -55.40
N GLY A 23 -0.57 -5.58 -54.93
CA GLY A 23 0.68 -5.26 -55.62
C GLY A 23 0.71 -4.65 -57.03
N LYS A 24 1.47 -3.56 -57.19
CA LYS A 24 2.25 -3.24 -58.40
C LYS A 24 3.51 -2.45 -58.04
N LYS A 25 4.69 -3.03 -58.31
CA LYS A 25 5.98 -2.33 -58.42
C LYS A 25 6.00 -1.52 -59.72
N PRO A 26 6.67 -0.35 -59.77
CA PRO A 26 7.19 0.16 -61.03
C PRO A 26 8.68 -0.15 -61.13
N GLY A 27 9.04 -0.90 -62.17
CA GLY A 27 10.41 -1.14 -62.58
C GLY A 27 11.02 0.04 -63.34
N LEU A 28 12.34 -0.06 -63.47
CA LEU A 28 13.28 0.61 -64.36
C LEU A 28 12.71 1.14 -65.68
N LEU A 29 13.36 2.19 -66.19
CA LEU A 29 14.01 2.34 -67.52
C LEU A 29 14.49 3.82 -67.66
N PRO A 30 15.35 4.21 -68.62
CA PRO A 30 16.64 3.64 -69.02
C PRO A 30 17.76 4.70 -69.18
N THR A 31 18.96 4.19 -69.44
CA THR A 31 20.21 4.83 -69.86
C THR A 31 20.14 5.69 -71.13
N GLY A 32 20.94 6.76 -71.19
CA GLY A 32 21.26 7.51 -72.42
C GLY A 32 22.37 8.56 -72.25
N ASN A 33 23.60 8.19 -72.60
CA ASN A 33 24.67 8.88 -73.36
C ASN A 33 24.45 10.37 -73.76
N THR A 34 25.43 11.28 -73.89
CA THR A 34 26.91 11.25 -74.00
C THR A 34 27.40 12.71 -74.05
N GLU A 35 28.61 12.95 -73.55
CA GLU A 35 29.64 13.87 -74.09
C GLU A 35 29.45 15.40 -74.13
N GLY A 36 30.46 16.11 -73.63
CA GLY A 36 30.65 17.55 -73.85
C GLY A 36 31.78 18.15 -73.00
N TYR A 37 32.98 18.20 -73.57
CA TYR A 37 34.23 18.69 -73.00
C TYR A 37 34.20 20.18 -72.57
N THR A 38 34.86 20.51 -71.47
CA THR A 38 35.97 21.48 -71.45
C THR A 38 36.72 21.41 -70.11
N GLU A 39 38.00 21.07 -70.22
CA GLU A 39 39.00 21.04 -69.17
C GLU A 39 39.56 22.46 -68.99
N TYR A 40 39.44 23.05 -67.80
CA TYR A 40 40.23 24.21 -67.40
C TYR A 40 41.07 23.82 -66.18
N THR A 41 42.38 23.77 -66.40
CA THR A 41 43.37 23.41 -65.39
C THR A 41 43.66 24.60 -64.47
N ALA A 42 43.48 24.41 -63.17
CA ALA A 42 44.23 25.12 -62.14
C ALA A 42 44.40 24.21 -60.91
N ARG A 43 45.65 23.99 -60.47
CA ARG A 43 46.01 23.35 -59.19
C ARG A 43 46.52 24.41 -58.19
N PRO A 44 46.45 24.12 -56.87
CA PRO A 44 46.08 25.04 -55.77
C PRO A 44 47.32 25.60 -55.03
N PRO A 45 47.20 26.51 -54.03
CA PRO A 45 46.76 26.22 -52.65
C PRO A 45 45.78 27.30 -52.13
N GLU A 46 45.06 27.22 -51.01
CA GLU A 46 45.55 27.14 -49.64
C GLU A 46 44.35 27.06 -48.67
N ASN A 47 44.38 26.05 -47.78
CA ASN A 47 43.66 25.87 -46.52
C ASN A 47 42.34 26.65 -46.28
N ILE A 48 41.19 25.98 -46.51
CA ILE A 48 39.91 26.31 -45.86
C ILE A 48 39.69 25.28 -44.75
N PRO A 49 39.54 25.66 -43.48
CA PRO A 49 39.16 24.73 -42.41
C PRO A 49 37.82 24.07 -42.75
N SER A 50 37.79 22.75 -42.75
CA SER A 50 36.58 21.96 -42.90
C SER A 50 35.60 22.30 -41.77
N GLU A 51 34.43 22.81 -42.14
CA GLU A 51 33.27 22.94 -41.27
C GLU A 51 32.90 21.54 -40.76
N PRO A 52 32.66 21.34 -39.45
CA PRO A 52 32.33 20.02 -38.94
C PRO A 52 30.96 19.61 -39.49
N GLU A 53 30.95 18.50 -40.23
CA GLU A 53 29.76 17.80 -40.69
C GLU A 53 28.94 17.37 -39.47
N GLN A 54 28.04 18.25 -39.02
CA GLN A 54 27.05 17.91 -38.01
C GLN A 54 26.01 17.00 -38.67
N THR A 55 26.22 15.70 -38.52
CA THR A 55 25.27 14.63 -38.86
C THR A 55 23.88 14.96 -38.30
N GLU A 56 22.90 15.18 -39.18
CA GLU A 56 21.48 15.38 -38.83
C GLU A 56 20.91 14.26 -37.94
N ASP A 57 21.50 13.06 -37.98
CA ASP A 57 21.15 11.92 -37.14
C ASP A 57 21.40 12.15 -35.63
N SER A 58 22.36 12.99 -35.25
CA SER A 58 22.68 13.28 -33.84
C SER A 58 21.61 14.14 -33.17
N PHE A 59 21.00 15.08 -33.90
CA PHE A 59 19.95 15.94 -33.36
C PHE A 59 18.63 15.17 -33.25
N ALA A 60 18.29 14.35 -34.24
CA ALA A 60 17.09 13.52 -34.25
C ALA A 60 17.08 12.44 -33.14
N GLN A 61 18.22 11.83 -32.83
CA GLN A 61 18.33 10.89 -31.70
C GLN A 61 18.19 11.57 -30.34
N SER A 62 18.73 12.78 -30.19
CA SER A 62 18.63 13.53 -28.93
C SER A 62 17.19 13.98 -28.63
N GLU A 63 16.45 14.46 -29.64
CA GLU A 63 15.04 14.81 -29.48
C GLU A 63 14.18 13.58 -29.20
N ASN A 64 14.31 12.50 -29.98
CA ASN A 64 13.51 11.29 -29.75
C ASN A 64 13.78 10.65 -28.38
N SER A 65 15.00 10.69 -27.87
CA SER A 65 15.32 10.15 -26.53
C SER A 65 14.65 10.92 -25.41
N VAL A 66 14.52 12.24 -25.55
CA VAL A 66 13.90 13.13 -24.54
C VAL A 66 12.38 13.03 -24.58
N TYR A 67 11.79 12.86 -25.77
CA TYR A 67 10.34 12.66 -25.90
C TYR A 67 9.90 11.25 -25.47
N GLU A 68 10.67 10.18 -25.76
CA GLU A 68 10.35 8.82 -25.30
C GLU A 68 10.44 8.65 -23.77
N GLU A 69 11.40 9.31 -23.11
CA GLU A 69 11.59 9.18 -21.66
C GLU A 69 10.48 9.91 -20.88
N SER A 70 10.03 11.09 -21.37
CA SER A 70 8.97 11.88 -20.73
C SER A 70 7.56 11.30 -20.89
N ASP A 71 7.32 10.50 -21.94
CA ASP A 71 6.05 9.81 -22.19
C ASP A 71 6.01 8.44 -21.50
N ARG A 72 7.15 7.73 -21.35
CA ARG A 72 7.25 6.52 -20.50
C ARG A 72 6.95 6.81 -19.03
N GLU A 73 7.33 7.99 -18.51
CA GLU A 73 6.96 8.42 -17.15
C GLU A 73 5.45 8.63 -16.95
N ARG A 74 4.67 8.85 -18.03
CA ARG A 74 3.23 9.16 -17.95
C ARG A 74 2.31 7.98 -18.26
N PHE A 75 2.80 6.95 -18.96
CA PHE A 75 2.01 5.77 -19.29
C PHE A 75 2.84 4.48 -19.22
N MET A 76 3.08 3.98 -18.00
CA MET A 76 3.49 2.58 -17.85
C MET A 76 2.40 1.67 -18.43
N THR A 77 2.79 0.64 -19.19
CA THR A 77 1.81 -0.36 -19.62
C THR A 77 1.32 -1.13 -18.39
N LEU A 78 0.12 -1.75 -18.45
CA LEU A 78 -0.36 -2.59 -17.36
C LEU A 78 0.63 -3.72 -17.02
N GLY A 79 1.38 -4.21 -18.01
CA GLY A 79 2.46 -5.17 -17.81
C GLY A 79 3.59 -4.59 -16.97
N ASP A 80 4.06 -3.39 -17.30
CA ASP A 80 5.15 -2.72 -16.57
C ASP A 80 4.75 -2.44 -15.11
N HIS A 81 3.50 -2.05 -14.87
CA HIS A 81 2.99 -1.82 -13.52
C HIS A 81 2.94 -3.12 -12.70
N LEU A 82 2.52 -4.24 -13.30
CA LEU A 82 2.54 -5.54 -12.62
C LEU A 82 3.97 -6.04 -12.33
N GLU A 83 4.92 -5.79 -13.22
CA GLU A 83 6.34 -6.12 -12.96
C GLU A 83 6.90 -5.28 -11.81
N GLU A 84 6.53 -4.00 -11.76
CA GLU A 84 6.89 -3.12 -10.65
C GLU A 84 6.35 -3.64 -9.31
N LEU A 85 5.09 -4.10 -9.27
CA LEU A 85 4.51 -4.72 -8.08
C LEU A 85 5.29 -5.97 -7.67
N ARG A 86 5.64 -6.83 -8.62
CA ARG A 86 6.41 -8.06 -8.37
C ARG A 86 7.77 -7.75 -7.75
N ILE A 87 8.52 -6.82 -8.33
CA ILE A 87 9.84 -6.43 -7.82
C ILE A 87 9.72 -5.87 -6.40
N ARG A 88 8.77 -4.97 -6.16
CA ARG A 88 8.53 -4.39 -4.82
C ARG A 88 8.11 -5.46 -3.80
N LEU A 89 7.30 -6.44 -4.21
CA LEU A 89 6.90 -7.56 -3.35
C LEU A 89 8.10 -8.43 -2.96
N ILE A 90 9.02 -8.69 -3.88
CA ILE A 90 10.27 -9.43 -3.59
C ILE A 90 11.11 -8.66 -2.57
N TRP A 91 11.22 -7.33 -2.71
CA TRP A 91 11.91 -6.49 -1.71
C TRP A 91 11.24 -6.53 -0.34
N ILE A 92 9.91 -6.47 -0.27
CA ILE A 92 9.15 -6.59 0.99
C ILE A 92 9.45 -7.92 1.68
N ILE A 93 9.39 -9.02 0.92
CA ILE A 93 9.69 -10.36 1.44
C ILE A 93 11.16 -10.43 1.89
N GLY A 94 12.09 -9.89 1.11
CA GLY A 94 13.51 -9.85 1.45
C GLY A 94 13.78 -9.10 2.76
N VAL A 95 13.18 -7.91 2.92
CA VAL A 95 13.29 -7.12 4.16
C VAL A 95 12.69 -7.87 5.35
N LEU A 96 11.54 -8.52 5.17
CA LEU A 96 10.91 -9.34 6.21
C LEU A 96 11.82 -10.52 6.60
N LEU A 97 12.40 -11.23 5.64
CA LEU A 97 13.28 -12.37 5.92
C LEU A 97 14.57 -11.94 6.61
N VAL A 98 15.21 -10.86 6.17
CA VAL A 98 16.43 -10.33 6.79
C VAL A 98 16.16 -9.86 8.21
N SER A 99 15.06 -9.11 8.43
CA SER A 99 14.69 -8.63 9.76
C SER A 99 14.27 -9.76 10.70
N ALA A 100 13.52 -10.75 10.22
CA ALA A 100 13.17 -11.95 10.99
C ALA A 100 14.41 -12.78 11.36
N SER A 101 15.32 -12.99 10.41
CA SER A 101 16.58 -13.71 10.65
C SER A 101 17.44 -12.99 11.69
N THR A 102 17.53 -11.66 11.59
CA THR A 102 18.23 -10.82 12.57
C THR A 102 17.59 -10.92 13.95
N ALA A 103 16.26 -10.89 14.04
CA ALA A 103 15.53 -11.09 15.30
C ALA A 103 15.79 -12.49 15.90
N GLY A 104 15.91 -13.52 15.05
CA GLY A 104 16.24 -14.89 15.46
C GLY A 104 17.58 -14.99 16.21
N VAL A 105 18.57 -14.16 15.86
CA VAL A 105 19.87 -14.12 16.57
C VAL A 105 19.71 -13.65 18.02
N PHE A 106 18.72 -12.80 18.31
CA PHE A 106 18.48 -12.22 19.63
C PHE A 106 17.26 -12.81 20.33
N ILE A 107 16.81 -14.00 19.91
CA ILE A 107 15.51 -14.54 20.29
C ILE A 107 15.33 -14.72 21.80
N ASP A 108 16.37 -15.14 22.52
CA ASP A 108 16.31 -15.35 23.97
C ASP A 108 16.09 -14.04 24.73
N ARG A 109 16.77 -12.96 24.30
CA ARG A 109 16.62 -11.63 24.87
C ARG A 109 15.21 -11.10 24.59
N ILE A 110 14.74 -11.25 23.36
CA ILE A 110 13.37 -10.86 22.97
C ILE A 110 12.34 -11.64 23.80
N HIS A 111 12.49 -12.95 23.91
CA HIS A 111 11.62 -13.81 24.72
C HIS A 111 11.59 -13.35 26.18
N SER A 112 12.76 -13.13 26.80
CA SER A 112 12.85 -12.69 28.20
C SER A 112 12.13 -11.36 28.46
N PHE A 113 12.25 -10.41 27.52
CA PHE A 113 11.55 -9.13 27.56
C PHE A 113 10.03 -9.32 27.40
N LEU A 114 9.62 -10.12 26.42
CA LEU A 114 8.21 -10.30 26.10
C LEU A 114 7.42 -11.05 27.16
N VAL A 115 8.06 -11.89 27.99
CA VAL A 115 7.40 -12.61 29.11
C VAL A 115 7.30 -11.74 30.38
N SER A 116 7.98 -10.59 30.43
CA SER A 116 8.02 -9.73 31.63
C SER A 116 6.64 -9.31 32.17
N PRO A 117 5.67 -8.89 31.33
CA PRO A 117 4.34 -8.49 31.84
C PRO A 117 3.61 -9.66 32.50
N TYR A 118 3.70 -10.86 31.93
CA TYR A 118 3.10 -12.06 32.52
C TYR A 118 3.66 -12.38 33.90
N LYS A 119 5.00 -12.33 34.05
CA LYS A 119 5.65 -12.54 35.36
C LYS A 119 5.18 -11.53 36.39
N THR A 120 4.98 -10.28 35.96
CA THR A 120 4.51 -9.20 36.82
C THR A 120 3.10 -9.49 37.32
N VAL A 121 2.17 -9.86 36.43
CA VAL A 121 0.78 -10.17 36.82
C VAL A 121 0.72 -11.39 37.75
N ILE A 122 1.43 -12.47 37.42
CA ILE A 122 1.47 -13.68 38.26
C ILE A 122 2.02 -13.39 39.66
N ALA A 123 3.01 -12.50 39.79
CA ALA A 123 3.59 -12.13 41.09
C ALA A 123 2.60 -11.40 42.03
N HIS A 124 1.53 -10.80 41.49
CA HIS A 124 0.49 -10.13 42.29
C HIS A 124 -0.65 -11.08 42.69
N LEU A 125 -0.70 -12.30 42.15
CA LEU A 125 -1.72 -13.28 42.49
C LEU A 125 -1.44 -13.95 43.84
N PRO A 126 -2.49 -14.45 44.53
CA PRO A 126 -2.31 -15.28 45.72
C PRO A 126 -1.42 -16.49 45.42
N PRO A 127 -0.51 -16.91 46.33
CA PRO A 127 0.39 -18.03 46.10
C PRO A 127 -0.31 -19.35 45.73
N ALA A 128 -1.56 -19.54 46.18
CA ALA A 128 -2.37 -20.71 45.87
C ALA A 128 -2.87 -20.73 44.40
N GLN A 129 -2.93 -19.58 43.72
CA GLN A 129 -3.41 -19.44 42.34
C GLN A 129 -2.27 -19.17 41.35
N ALA A 130 -1.10 -18.74 41.85
CA ALA A 130 0.07 -18.43 41.02
C ALA A 130 0.71 -19.70 40.44
N SER A 131 0.79 -19.79 39.11
CA SER A 131 1.57 -20.83 38.45
C SER A 131 3.08 -20.56 38.59
N PRO A 132 3.94 -21.59 38.71
CA PRO A 132 5.40 -21.43 38.72
C PRO A 132 5.98 -20.87 37.40
N GLY A 133 5.18 -20.82 36.33
CA GLY A 133 5.56 -20.20 35.07
C GLY A 133 4.67 -20.62 33.90
N LEU A 134 5.12 -20.25 32.70
CA LEU A 134 4.54 -20.73 31.45
C LEU A 134 5.02 -22.16 31.19
N ILE A 135 4.09 -23.04 30.85
CA ILE A 135 4.40 -24.45 30.51
C ILE A 135 4.42 -24.63 29.00
N LEU A 136 5.12 -25.66 28.53
CA LEU A 136 5.09 -26.02 27.12
C LEU A 136 3.91 -26.95 26.86
N GLY A 137 3.02 -26.59 25.91
CA GLY A 137 1.84 -27.36 25.58
C GLY A 137 2.09 -28.47 24.55
N SER A 138 3.19 -28.40 23.81
CA SER A 138 3.53 -29.34 22.73
C SER A 138 5.03 -29.59 22.64
N MET A 139 5.45 -30.77 22.16
CA MET A 139 6.88 -31.11 22.03
C MET A 139 7.63 -30.17 21.07
N TYR A 140 6.94 -29.62 20.06
CA TYR A 140 7.52 -28.69 19.07
C TYR A 140 7.23 -27.21 19.38
N GLY A 141 6.57 -26.90 20.50
CA GLY A 141 6.10 -25.56 20.82
C GLY A 141 7.21 -24.52 20.88
N SER A 142 8.40 -24.87 21.38
CA SER A 142 9.53 -23.93 21.45
C SER A 142 9.97 -23.46 20.06
N ILE A 143 10.00 -24.38 19.09
CA ILE A 143 10.36 -24.05 17.70
C ILE A 143 9.27 -23.19 17.07
N GLU A 144 7.99 -23.55 17.27
CA GLU A 144 6.86 -22.77 16.78
C GLU A 144 6.90 -21.33 17.29
N ILE A 145 7.17 -21.15 18.59
CA ILE A 145 7.21 -19.85 19.24
C ILE A 145 8.38 -19.01 18.75
N TYR A 146 9.58 -19.58 18.65
CA TYR A 146 10.75 -18.85 18.18
C TYR A 146 10.59 -18.43 16.71
N PHE A 147 10.01 -19.30 15.88
CA PHE A 147 9.68 -18.96 14.50
C PHE A 147 8.64 -17.82 14.45
N LYS A 148 7.52 -17.94 15.18
CA LYS A 148 6.50 -16.89 15.21
C LYS A 148 7.04 -15.56 15.77
N LEU A 149 7.92 -15.60 16.77
CA LEU A 149 8.56 -14.42 17.34
C LEU A 149 9.46 -13.72 16.32
N ALA A 150 10.32 -14.49 15.63
CA ALA A 150 11.17 -13.95 14.57
C ALA A 150 10.32 -13.29 13.48
N VAL A 151 9.26 -13.97 13.02
CA VAL A 151 8.33 -13.43 12.02
C VAL A 151 7.57 -12.21 12.53
N MET A 152 7.12 -12.18 13.77
CA MET A 152 6.46 -11.00 14.35
C MET A 152 7.39 -9.80 14.34
N ILE A 153 8.59 -9.93 14.91
CA ILE A 153 9.54 -8.81 15.00
C ILE A 153 9.96 -8.38 13.59
N GLY A 154 10.21 -9.33 12.69
CA GLY A 154 10.49 -9.04 11.28
C GLY A 154 9.33 -8.32 10.59
N SER A 155 8.09 -8.67 10.90
CA SER A 155 6.89 -7.98 10.39
C SER A 155 6.79 -6.55 10.92
N LEU A 156 7.07 -6.32 12.21
CA LEU A 156 7.06 -4.98 12.79
C LEU A 156 8.11 -4.06 12.15
N VAL A 157 9.32 -4.57 11.93
CA VAL A 157 10.42 -3.81 11.32
C VAL A 157 10.21 -3.59 9.82
N SER A 158 9.69 -4.61 9.12
CA SER A 158 9.48 -4.52 7.68
C SER A 158 8.28 -3.64 7.29
N LEU A 159 7.24 -3.55 8.12
CA LEU A 159 6.01 -2.81 7.78
C LEU A 159 6.23 -1.34 7.38
N PRO A 160 7.01 -0.52 8.10
CA PRO A 160 7.38 0.83 7.67
C PRO A 160 8.00 0.89 6.27
N ILE A 161 8.92 -0.03 5.98
CA ILE A 161 9.63 -0.11 4.69
C ILE A 161 8.65 -0.55 3.61
N SER A 162 7.80 -1.54 3.91
CA SER A 162 6.73 -2.02 3.04
C SER A 162 5.75 -0.92 2.67
N LEU A 163 5.36 -0.06 3.62
CA LEU A 163 4.48 1.09 3.35
C LEU A 163 5.11 2.07 2.35
N SER A 164 6.41 2.35 2.48
CA SER A 164 7.14 3.18 1.52
C SER A 164 7.24 2.53 0.14
N LEU A 165 7.49 1.22 0.09
CA LEU A 165 7.53 0.46 -1.16
C LEU A 165 6.14 0.37 -1.83
N ILE A 166 5.08 0.19 -1.07
CA ILE A 166 3.70 0.18 -1.59
C ILE A 166 3.34 1.58 -2.10
N TRP A 167 3.70 2.64 -1.39
CA TRP A 167 3.41 4.01 -1.84
C TRP A 167 4.11 4.36 -3.15
N GLY A 168 5.36 3.94 -3.32
CA GLY A 168 6.04 4.20 -4.58
C GLY A 168 5.35 3.49 -5.77
N PHE A 169 4.62 2.39 -5.56
CA PHE A 169 3.83 1.73 -6.60
C PHE A 169 2.56 2.53 -6.92
N VAL A 170 1.96 3.18 -5.93
CA VAL A 170 0.79 4.05 -6.12
C VAL A 170 1.17 5.39 -6.76
N THR A 171 2.42 5.84 -6.55
CA THR A 171 2.90 7.17 -6.96
C THR A 171 2.73 7.47 -8.46
N PRO A 172 3.05 6.56 -9.41
CA PRO A 172 2.81 6.77 -10.83
C PRO A 172 1.34 7.02 -11.19
N ALA A 173 0.39 6.46 -10.42
CA ALA A 173 -1.04 6.57 -10.68
C ALA A 173 -1.66 7.89 -10.19
N VAL A 174 -0.90 8.75 -9.50
CA VAL A 174 -1.42 9.98 -8.89
C VAL A 174 -0.68 11.23 -9.38
N SER A 175 -1.35 12.39 -9.34
CA SER A 175 -0.73 13.66 -9.73
C SER A 175 0.54 13.98 -8.91
N LYS A 176 1.52 14.67 -9.50
CA LYS A 176 2.78 15.07 -8.84
C LYS A 176 2.59 15.75 -7.47
N LYS A 177 1.51 16.51 -7.30
CA LYS A 177 1.18 17.16 -6.02
C LYS A 177 0.73 16.16 -4.95
N ILE A 178 -0.06 15.16 -5.34
CA ILE A 178 -0.52 14.07 -4.46
C ILE A 178 0.63 13.13 -4.13
N ALA A 179 1.50 12.83 -5.09
CA ALA A 179 2.73 12.06 -4.87
C ALA A 179 3.57 12.62 -3.70
N ARG A 180 3.77 13.95 -3.67
CA ARG A 180 4.53 14.62 -2.60
C ARG A 180 3.84 14.54 -1.23
N ILE A 181 2.52 14.77 -1.18
CA ILE A 181 1.72 14.61 0.04
C ILE A 181 1.79 13.16 0.54
N GLY A 182 1.84 12.23 -0.40
CA GLY A 182 2.06 10.82 -0.20
C GLY A 182 3.24 10.44 0.69
N HIS A 183 4.40 11.07 0.50
CA HIS A 183 5.57 10.79 1.33
C HIS A 183 5.35 11.20 2.79
N LEU A 184 4.71 12.36 3.03
CA LEU A 184 4.35 12.80 4.38
C LEU A 184 3.31 11.86 5.02
N VAL A 185 2.38 11.39 4.20
CA VAL A 185 1.35 10.41 4.53
C VAL A 185 2.04 9.10 4.96
N VAL A 186 2.94 8.51 4.17
CA VAL A 186 3.72 7.31 4.55
C VAL A 186 4.51 7.50 5.85
N ALA A 187 5.18 8.65 6.03
CA ALA A 187 5.90 8.95 7.26
C ALA A 187 4.95 8.99 8.47
N SER A 188 3.78 9.63 8.32
CA SER A 188 2.76 9.68 9.36
C SER A 188 2.19 8.30 9.68
N SER A 189 1.97 7.45 8.67
CA SER A 189 1.52 6.07 8.84
C SER A 189 2.57 5.18 9.52
N THR A 190 3.85 5.43 9.28
CA THR A 190 4.95 4.77 9.99
C THR A 190 4.94 5.13 11.47
N LEU A 191 4.77 6.41 11.80
CA LEU A 191 4.64 6.85 13.19
C LEU A 191 3.40 6.25 13.86
N LEU A 192 2.28 6.22 13.13
CA LEU A 192 1.03 5.68 13.63
C LEU A 192 1.10 4.17 13.85
N PHE A 193 1.82 3.44 12.99
CA PHE A 193 2.13 2.02 13.17
C PHE A 193 2.80 1.76 14.52
N TRP A 194 3.93 2.43 14.75
CA TRP A 194 4.72 2.25 15.96
C TRP A 194 3.97 2.74 17.20
N SER A 195 3.19 3.82 17.08
CA SER A 195 2.27 4.23 18.15
C SER A 195 1.27 3.12 18.48
N GLY A 196 0.73 2.42 17.48
CA GLY A 196 -0.17 1.28 17.68
C GLY A 196 0.52 0.11 18.35
N VAL A 197 1.74 -0.22 17.94
CA VAL A 197 2.57 -1.27 18.56
C VAL A 197 2.89 -0.95 20.03
N VAL A 198 3.29 0.30 20.31
CA VAL A 198 3.58 0.77 21.66
C VAL A 198 2.31 0.75 22.51
N PHE A 199 1.18 1.25 21.98
CA PHE A 199 -0.11 1.17 22.65
C PHE A 199 -0.50 -0.28 22.99
N ALA A 200 -0.32 -1.19 22.04
CA ALA A 200 -0.63 -2.60 22.22
C ALA A 200 0.22 -3.23 23.33
N TRP A 201 1.52 -2.97 23.33
CA TRP A 201 2.46 -3.55 24.29
C TRP A 201 2.36 -2.94 25.68
N GLN A 202 2.22 -1.62 25.78
CA GLN A 202 2.27 -0.91 27.07
C GLN A 202 0.92 -0.81 27.76
N ILE A 203 -0.19 -0.81 27.00
CA ILE A 203 -1.52 -0.51 27.54
C ILE A 203 -2.43 -1.71 27.34
N LEU A 204 -2.67 -2.11 26.09
CA LEU A 204 -3.69 -3.12 25.78
C LEU A 204 -3.32 -4.50 26.35
N PHE A 205 -2.09 -4.96 26.11
CA PHE A 205 -1.65 -6.29 26.51
C PHE A 205 -1.61 -6.48 28.04
N PRO A 206 -1.01 -5.57 28.85
CA PRO A 206 -1.02 -5.70 30.31
C PRO A 206 -2.44 -5.63 30.88
N VAL A 207 -3.30 -4.73 30.38
CA VAL A 207 -4.69 -4.64 30.83
C VAL A 207 -5.43 -5.93 30.53
N SER A 208 -5.28 -6.51 29.33
CA SER A 208 -5.92 -7.77 29.02
C SER A 208 -5.43 -8.92 29.90
N LEU A 209 -4.13 -8.99 30.22
CA LEU A 209 -3.60 -9.97 31.17
C LEU A 209 -4.19 -9.80 32.57
N GLU A 210 -4.27 -8.57 33.06
CA GLU A 210 -4.86 -8.25 34.38
C GLU A 210 -6.34 -8.61 34.44
N MET A 211 -7.09 -8.34 33.37
CA MET A 211 -8.48 -8.74 33.29
C MET A 211 -8.63 -10.26 33.34
N MET A 212 -7.85 -11.00 32.55
CA MET A 212 -7.97 -12.45 32.46
C MET A 212 -7.48 -13.19 33.71
N LEU A 213 -6.33 -12.76 34.27
CA LEU A 213 -5.66 -13.47 35.36
C LEU A 213 -5.93 -12.87 36.73
N GLY A 214 -6.18 -11.57 36.84
CA GLY A 214 -6.49 -10.89 38.10
C GLY A 214 -7.99 -10.81 38.37
N THR A 215 -8.76 -10.31 37.41
CA THR A 215 -10.19 -9.98 37.64
C THR A 215 -11.13 -11.16 37.38
N PHE A 216 -10.93 -11.91 36.30
CA PHE A 216 -11.84 -12.99 35.88
C PHE A 216 -11.39 -14.39 36.32
N LEU A 217 -10.27 -14.50 37.06
CA LEU A 217 -9.80 -15.78 37.55
C LEU A 217 -10.63 -16.24 38.77
N PRO A 218 -11.29 -17.41 38.72
CA PRO A 218 -12.03 -17.93 39.87
C PRO A 218 -11.08 -18.31 41.03
N GLN A 219 -11.55 -18.18 42.27
CA GLN A 219 -10.70 -18.33 43.46
C GLN A 219 -10.05 -19.72 43.62
N ASP A 220 -10.67 -20.77 43.08
CA ASP A 220 -10.22 -22.16 43.20
C ASP A 220 -9.44 -22.65 41.95
N VAL A 221 -9.02 -21.73 41.08
CA VAL A 221 -8.35 -22.06 39.81
C VAL A 221 -6.91 -21.54 39.81
N ILE A 222 -5.98 -22.42 39.45
CA ILE A 222 -4.57 -22.06 39.24
C ILE A 222 -4.42 -21.44 37.85
N ALA A 223 -3.78 -20.27 37.77
CA ALA A 223 -3.50 -19.54 36.54
C ALA A 223 -2.38 -20.19 35.71
N GLN A 224 -2.63 -21.38 35.15
CA GLN A 224 -1.67 -22.08 34.32
C GLN A 224 -1.93 -21.82 32.82
N THR A 225 -0.95 -21.20 32.15
CA THR A 225 -1.01 -20.89 30.72
C THR A 225 0.14 -21.55 29.98
N THR A 226 -0.11 -22.03 28.77
CA THR A 226 0.94 -22.57 27.90
C THR A 226 1.64 -21.44 27.15
N LEU A 227 2.92 -21.65 26.83
CA LEU A 227 3.75 -20.70 26.11
C LEU A 227 3.14 -20.36 24.73
N GLU A 228 2.55 -21.36 24.05
CA GLU A 228 1.94 -21.20 22.73
C GLU A 228 0.71 -20.29 22.78
N LYS A 229 -0.15 -20.46 23.79
CA LYS A 229 -1.34 -19.62 23.99
C LYS A 229 -0.94 -18.19 24.34
N TYR A 230 0.04 -18.03 25.22
CA TYR A 230 0.59 -16.72 25.58
C TYR A 230 1.08 -15.95 24.36
N TYR A 231 1.92 -16.58 23.53
CA TYR A 231 2.47 -15.93 22.36
C TYR A 231 1.44 -15.72 21.26
N SER A 232 0.52 -16.67 21.04
CA SER A 232 -0.57 -16.48 20.06
C SER A 232 -1.44 -15.28 20.43
N PHE A 233 -1.72 -15.11 21.72
CA PHE A 233 -2.43 -13.95 22.24
C PHE A 233 -1.65 -12.64 22.04
N LEU A 234 -0.36 -12.62 22.40
CA LEU A 234 0.51 -11.47 22.18
C LEU A 234 0.60 -11.09 20.69
N PHE A 235 0.76 -12.06 19.80
CA PHE A 235 0.81 -11.83 18.34
C PHE A 235 -0.48 -11.19 17.84
N MET A 236 -1.63 -11.72 18.27
CA MET A 236 -2.94 -11.20 17.88
C MET A 236 -3.10 -9.73 18.28
N ILE A 237 -2.76 -9.37 19.52
CA ILE A 237 -2.86 -7.99 20.01
C ILE A 237 -1.86 -7.06 19.33
N VAL A 238 -0.59 -7.44 19.26
CA VAL A 238 0.48 -6.54 18.77
C VAL A 238 0.37 -6.32 17.26
N LEU A 239 0.29 -7.38 16.47
CA LEU A 239 0.14 -7.26 15.02
C LEU A 239 -1.23 -6.70 14.67
N GLY A 240 -2.29 -7.15 15.35
CA GLY A 240 -3.64 -6.63 15.20
C GLY A 240 -3.69 -5.13 15.38
N SER A 241 -3.19 -4.63 16.51
CA SER A 241 -3.17 -3.20 16.81
C SER A 241 -2.35 -2.40 15.81
N GLY A 242 -1.16 -2.89 15.44
CA GLY A 242 -0.34 -2.26 14.41
C GLY A 242 -1.08 -2.10 13.08
N VAL A 243 -1.76 -3.16 12.60
CA VAL A 243 -2.59 -3.12 11.39
C VAL A 243 -3.79 -2.20 11.57
N THR A 244 -4.44 -2.22 12.74
CA THR A 244 -5.62 -1.39 12.97
C THR A 244 -5.30 0.08 12.94
N PHE A 245 -4.14 0.45 13.48
CA PHE A 245 -3.64 1.82 13.45
C PHE A 245 -3.27 2.28 12.03
N GLN A 246 -3.28 1.39 11.02
CA GLN A 246 -3.19 1.79 9.61
C GLN A 246 -4.53 2.17 8.98
N LEU A 247 -5.66 1.71 9.51
CA LEU A 247 -6.99 2.04 9.00
C LEU A 247 -7.25 3.55 8.84
N PRO A 248 -6.86 4.42 9.81
CA PRO A 248 -6.95 5.86 9.68
C PRO A 248 -6.34 6.35 8.36
N MET A 249 -5.17 5.83 8.00
CA MET A 249 -4.52 6.30 6.81
C MET A 249 -5.10 5.74 5.51
N VAL A 250 -5.59 4.50 5.53
CA VAL A 250 -6.37 3.96 4.42
C VAL A 250 -7.57 4.88 4.11
N ILE A 251 -8.27 5.37 5.14
CA ILE A 251 -9.39 6.31 4.98
C ILE A 251 -8.93 7.62 4.33
N VAL A 252 -7.81 8.19 4.77
CA VAL A 252 -7.29 9.44 4.19
C VAL A 252 -6.92 9.25 2.72
N ILE A 253 -6.25 8.16 2.36
CA ILE A 253 -5.88 7.85 0.97
C ILE A 253 -7.13 7.69 0.10
N LEU A 254 -8.10 6.87 0.53
CA LEU A 254 -9.34 6.64 -0.20
C LEU A 254 -10.17 7.93 -0.37
N GLY A 255 -10.19 8.78 0.66
CA GLY A 255 -10.83 10.09 0.59
C GLY A 255 -10.10 11.08 -0.33
N ALA A 256 -8.76 11.03 -0.36
CA ALA A 256 -7.94 11.86 -1.23
C ALA A 256 -8.14 11.53 -2.72
N ILE A 257 -8.25 10.24 -3.06
CA ILE A 257 -8.55 9.76 -4.42
C ILE A 257 -10.03 10.03 -4.76
N GLY A 258 -10.91 10.15 -3.75
CA GLY A 258 -12.33 10.47 -3.91
C GLY A 258 -13.26 9.26 -3.94
N ILE A 259 -12.76 8.06 -3.60
CA ILE A 259 -13.55 6.82 -3.52
C ILE A 259 -14.52 6.88 -2.34
N VAL A 260 -14.07 7.38 -1.19
CA VAL A 260 -14.87 7.43 0.04
C VAL A 260 -14.97 8.87 0.56
N PRO A 261 -15.98 9.65 0.11
CA PRO A 261 -16.11 11.05 0.51
C PRO A 261 -16.60 11.22 1.95
N VAL A 262 -16.50 12.43 2.50
CA VAL A 262 -17.03 12.77 3.84
C VAL A 262 -18.53 12.46 3.95
N ALA A 263 -19.28 12.64 2.86
CA ALA A 263 -20.71 12.35 2.81
C ALA A 263 -21.02 10.86 3.08
N PHE A 264 -20.15 9.95 2.62
CA PHE A 264 -20.29 8.52 2.90
C PHE A 264 -20.16 8.26 4.40
N HIS A 265 -19.11 8.80 5.03
CA HIS A 265 -18.87 8.63 6.47
C HIS A 265 -20.01 9.19 7.32
N LYS A 266 -20.60 10.33 6.92
CA LYS A 266 -21.78 10.90 7.59
C LYS A 266 -23.03 10.02 7.48
N ARG A 267 -23.21 9.31 6.37
CA ARG A 267 -24.35 8.40 6.19
C ARG A 267 -24.12 7.06 6.90
N ALA A 268 -22.89 6.56 6.87
CA ALA A 268 -22.52 5.24 7.36
C ALA A 268 -21.96 5.21 8.79
N TRP A 269 -22.01 6.31 9.55
CA TRP A 269 -21.35 6.43 10.86
C TRP A 269 -21.71 5.30 11.84
N LYS A 270 -22.99 4.87 11.87
CA LYS A 270 -23.45 3.76 12.72
C LYS A 270 -22.77 2.43 12.36
N PHE A 271 -22.62 2.16 11.07
CA PHE A 271 -21.95 0.96 10.57
C PHE A 271 -20.45 1.01 10.83
N VAL A 272 -19.84 2.20 10.77
CA VAL A 272 -18.43 2.37 11.11
C VAL A 272 -18.19 2.11 12.60
N VAL A 273 -19.02 2.68 13.49
CA VAL A 273 -18.94 2.40 14.94
C VAL A 273 -19.07 0.90 15.18
N LEU A 274 -20.10 0.26 14.64
CA LEU A 274 -20.29 -1.18 14.78
C LEU A 274 -19.10 -1.98 14.24
N GLY A 275 -18.58 -1.58 13.08
CA GLY A 275 -17.39 -2.17 12.48
C GLY A 275 -16.16 -2.08 13.39
N MET A 276 -15.95 -0.97 14.09
CA MET A 276 -14.84 -0.83 15.05
C MET A 276 -14.99 -1.77 16.24
N PHE A 277 -16.20 -1.96 16.77
CA PHE A 277 -16.44 -2.92 17.85
C PHE A 277 -16.20 -4.36 17.38
N VAL A 278 -16.73 -4.73 16.21
CA VAL A 278 -16.52 -6.07 15.63
C VAL A 278 -15.04 -6.32 15.35
N PHE A 279 -14.36 -5.33 14.78
CA PHE A 279 -12.93 -5.43 14.50
C PHE A 279 -12.12 -5.53 15.80
N SER A 280 -12.41 -4.70 16.80
CA SER A 280 -11.72 -4.76 18.09
C SER A 280 -11.92 -6.11 18.78
N ALA A 281 -13.15 -6.64 18.79
CA ALA A 281 -13.46 -7.95 19.35
C ALA A 281 -12.77 -9.13 18.64
N PHE A 282 -12.28 -8.94 17.41
CA PHE A 282 -11.47 -9.94 16.71
C PHE A 282 -10.00 -9.94 17.17
N PHE A 283 -9.44 -8.78 17.49
CA PHE A 283 -8.03 -8.63 17.85
C PHE A 283 -7.77 -8.56 19.36
N THR A 284 -8.79 -8.29 20.15
CA THR A 284 -8.74 -8.35 21.62
C THR A 284 -9.45 -9.60 22.12
N PRO A 285 -9.19 -10.07 23.35
CA PRO A 285 -10.04 -11.07 23.95
C PRO A 285 -11.49 -10.54 24.05
N PRO A 286 -12.48 -11.44 24.23
CA PRO A 286 -13.87 -11.08 24.40
C PRO A 286 -14.15 -10.53 25.82
N ASP A 287 -13.33 -9.60 26.30
CA ASP A 287 -13.54 -8.88 27.54
C ASP A 287 -13.96 -7.42 27.25
N PRO A 288 -14.98 -6.87 27.94
CA PRO A 288 -15.49 -5.54 27.64
C PRO A 288 -14.44 -4.45 27.74
N LEU A 289 -13.57 -4.50 28.75
CA LEU A 289 -12.59 -3.44 29.01
C LEU A 289 -11.58 -3.33 27.86
N SER A 290 -10.97 -4.43 27.42
CA SER A 290 -10.00 -4.42 26.33
C SER A 290 -10.63 -4.01 25.01
N ILE A 291 -11.89 -4.41 24.76
CA ILE A 291 -12.64 -3.96 23.56
C ILE A 291 -12.82 -2.44 23.58
N PHE A 292 -13.31 -1.86 24.68
CA PHE A 292 -13.48 -0.41 24.79
C PHE A 292 -12.14 0.33 24.70
N LEU A 293 -11.10 -0.21 25.33
CA LEU A 293 -9.75 0.33 25.32
C LEU A 293 -9.16 0.38 23.90
N MET A 294 -9.49 -0.59 23.05
CA MET A 294 -9.11 -0.60 21.64
C MET A 294 -10.00 0.31 20.78
N VAL A 295 -11.32 0.32 21.00
CA VAL A 295 -12.26 1.15 20.22
C VAL A 295 -11.99 2.65 20.40
N LEU A 296 -11.63 3.09 21.59
CA LEU A 296 -11.43 4.51 21.90
C LEU A 296 -10.34 5.19 21.03
N PRO A 297 -9.09 4.67 20.95
CA PRO A 297 -8.08 5.23 20.05
C PRO A 297 -8.46 5.10 18.58
N LEU A 298 -9.16 4.02 18.17
CA LEU A 298 -9.63 3.87 16.80
C LEU A 298 -10.67 4.91 16.41
N TRP A 299 -11.60 5.19 17.31
CA TRP A 299 -12.61 6.22 17.12
C TRP A 299 -11.96 7.61 17.00
N ALA A 300 -11.00 7.93 17.86
CA ALA A 300 -10.26 9.18 17.80
C ALA A 300 -9.51 9.33 16.47
N MET A 301 -8.76 8.30 16.07
CA MET A 301 -8.01 8.29 14.82
C MET A 301 -8.92 8.35 13.58
N TYR A 302 -10.08 7.71 13.64
CA TYR A 302 -11.10 7.79 12.60
C TYR A 302 -11.64 9.21 12.43
N ILE A 303 -11.99 9.90 13.52
CA ILE A 303 -12.46 11.28 13.46
C ILE A 303 -11.38 12.18 12.84
N ILE A 304 -10.13 12.03 13.26
CA ILE A 304 -8.98 12.75 12.71
C ILE A 304 -8.85 12.49 11.20
N SER A 305 -9.01 11.23 10.78
CA SER A 305 -8.92 10.84 9.37
C SER A 305 -10.04 11.47 8.53
N VAL A 306 -11.29 11.40 9.00
CA VAL A 306 -12.43 12.02 8.33
C VAL A 306 -12.27 13.55 8.26
N PHE A 307 -11.67 14.16 9.28
CA PHE A 307 -11.33 15.58 9.27
C PHE A 307 -10.30 15.92 8.17
N PHE A 308 -9.24 15.13 8.00
CA PHE A 308 -8.30 15.31 6.90
C PHE A 308 -8.96 15.13 5.52
N VAL A 309 -9.82 14.12 5.35
CA VAL A 309 -10.59 13.95 4.12
C VAL A 309 -11.45 15.18 3.83
N TRP A 310 -12.07 15.77 4.86
CA TRP A 310 -12.84 17.00 4.71
C TRP A 310 -11.99 18.20 4.28
N LEU A 311 -10.78 18.37 4.84
CA LEU A 311 -9.86 19.42 4.43
C LEU A 311 -9.47 19.28 2.95
N ILE A 312 -9.16 18.05 2.52
CA ILE A 312 -8.79 17.74 1.14
C ILE A 312 -9.96 18.04 0.18
N GLU A 313 -11.16 17.57 0.52
CA GLU A 313 -12.38 17.85 -0.26
C GLU A 313 -12.69 19.35 -0.36
N LYS A 314 -12.58 20.08 0.76
CA LYS A 314 -12.82 21.53 0.80
C LYS A 314 -11.85 22.27 -0.12
N GLY A 315 -10.58 21.85 -0.14
CA GLY A 315 -9.57 22.39 -1.05
C GLY A 315 -9.89 22.11 -2.53
N ARG A 316 -10.40 20.92 -2.87
CA ARG A 316 -10.83 20.58 -4.23
C ARG A 316 -12.02 21.42 -4.68
N ARG A 317 -13.07 21.50 -3.85
CA ARG A 317 -14.28 22.29 -4.16
C ARG A 317 -14.00 23.78 -4.35
N ARG A 318 -12.99 24.35 -3.67
CA ARG A 318 -12.59 25.76 -3.88
C ARG A 318 -11.99 25.96 -5.27
N ARG A 319 -11.07 25.10 -5.68
CA ARG A 319 -10.44 25.15 -7.01
C ARG A 319 -11.45 24.96 -8.14
N ASP A 320 -12.40 24.04 -7.97
CA ASP A 320 -13.43 23.81 -8.97
C ASP A 320 -14.34 25.04 -9.14
N LYS A 321 -14.63 25.75 -8.03
CA LYS A 321 -15.38 27.02 -8.07
C LYS A 321 -14.60 28.16 -8.70
N GLU A 322 -13.29 28.26 -8.46
CA GLU A 322 -12.42 29.28 -9.07
C GLU A 322 -12.33 29.05 -10.58
N ARG A 323 -12.08 27.82 -11.02
CA ARG A 323 -12.09 27.46 -12.46
C ARG A 323 -13.43 27.73 -13.13
N ALA A 324 -14.54 27.44 -12.46
CA ALA A 324 -15.87 27.73 -12.99
C ALA A 324 -16.12 29.24 -13.14
N LYS A 325 -15.57 30.08 -12.24
CA LYS A 325 -15.64 31.54 -12.37
C LYS A 325 -14.77 32.06 -13.51
N GLU A 326 -13.56 31.51 -13.68
CA GLU A 326 -12.66 31.87 -14.78
C GLU A 326 -13.28 31.53 -16.14
N MET A 327 -13.87 30.33 -16.29
CA MET A 327 -14.60 29.94 -17.51
C MET A 327 -15.83 30.82 -17.76
N ALA A 328 -16.61 31.14 -16.73
CA ALA A 328 -17.76 32.03 -16.89
C ALA A 328 -17.36 33.48 -17.25
N GLN A 329 -16.16 33.93 -16.86
CA GLN A 329 -15.62 35.23 -17.24
C GLN A 329 -15.05 35.23 -18.66
N SER A 330 -14.44 34.12 -19.12
CA SER A 330 -13.96 34.01 -20.50
C SER A 330 -15.09 33.90 -21.51
N ASP A 331 -16.19 33.22 -21.17
CA ASP A 331 -17.35 33.09 -22.06
C ASP A 331 -18.17 34.38 -22.18
N ALA A 332 -17.95 35.34 -21.26
CA ALA A 332 -18.66 36.62 -21.21
C ALA A 332 -17.88 37.79 -21.84
N ALA A 333 -16.62 37.58 -22.24
CA ALA A 333 -15.72 38.58 -22.82
C ALA A 333 -15.60 38.42 -24.34
#